data_AF-A0A7X8XRY8-F1
#
_entry.id   AF-A0A7X8XRY8-F1
#
_cell.length_a   1.000
_cell.length_b   1.000
_cell.length_c   1.000
_cell.angle_alpha   90.00
_cell.angle_beta   90.00
_cell.angle_gamma   90.00
#
_symmetry.space_group_name_H-M   'P 1'
#
loop_
_entity.id
_entity.type
_entity.pdbx_description
1 polymer ?
#
loop_
_entity_poly.entity_id
_entity_poly.type
_entity_poly.pdbx_seq_one_letter_code
_entity_poly.pdbx_strand_id
1 'polypeptide(L)' 'MTAEPIATEEPELDPVEAALALYGGDARATIAAALGMLQFVRGQLALTEAAMCHGFTRGFTPVYEPAPHLEPIRS' A
#
# COMPACT_ATOMS: atom_id res chain seq x y z
N MET A 1 -9.17 -28.99 1.39
CA MET A 1 -8.58 -28.41 2.61
C MET A 1 -9.08 -26.97 2.68
N THR A 2 -10.16 -26.72 3.41
CA THR A 2 -10.73 -25.38 3.58
C THR A 2 -9.95 -24.69 4.70
N ALA A 3 -9.28 -23.58 4.37
CA ALA A 3 -8.64 -22.74 5.36
C ALA A 3 -9.71 -21.87 6.01
N GLU A 4 -10.01 -22.16 7.27
CA GLU A 4 -10.86 -21.29 8.11
C GLU A 4 -10.11 -19.97 8.36
N PRO A 5 -10.77 -18.81 8.23
CA PRO A 5 -10.12 -17.53 8.43
C PRO A 5 -9.83 -17.37 9.92
N ILE A 6 -8.56 -17.13 10.26
CA ILE A 6 -8.16 -16.75 11.61
C ILE A 6 -8.56 -15.28 11.76
N ALA A 7 -9.69 -15.03 12.41
CA ALA A 7 -10.09 -13.69 12.80
C ALA A 7 -9.21 -13.26 13.98
N THR A 8 -8.11 -12.56 13.68
CA THR A 8 -7.33 -11.87 14.70
C THR A 8 -8.12 -10.61 15.07
N GLU A 9 -8.81 -10.64 16.21
CA GLU A 9 -9.36 -9.43 16.84
C GLU A 9 -8.19 -8.61 17.40
N GLU A 10 -7.47 -7.91 16.52
CA GLU A 10 -6.61 -6.82 16.97
C GLU A 10 -7.53 -5.67 17.40
N PRO A 11 -7.28 -5.04 18.56
CA PRO A 11 -8.01 -3.84 18.92
C PRO A 11 -7.85 -2.86 17.77
N GLU A 12 -8.96 -2.31 17.28
CA GLU A 12 -9.00 -1.28 16.24
C GLU A 12 -8.44 0.01 16.84
N LEU A 13 -7.14 0.01 17.10
CA LEU A 13 -6.39 1.16 17.58
C LEU A 13 -6.32 2.14 16.41
N ASP A 14 -6.57 3.42 16.69
CA ASP A 14 -6.35 4.46 15.69
C ASP A 14 -4.93 4.31 15.13
N PRO A 15 -4.76 4.11 13.81
CA PRO A 15 -3.45 3.91 13.20
C PRO A 15 -2.49 5.07 13.47
N VAL A 16 -3.00 6.28 13.71
CA VAL A 16 -2.16 7.43 14.10
C VAL A 16 -1.62 7.26 15.51
N GLU A 17 -2.47 6.90 16.47
CA GLU A 17 -2.05 6.63 17.85
C GLU A 17 -1.09 5.45 17.93
N ALA A 18 -1.33 4.38 17.16
CA ALA A 18 -0.41 3.26 17.06
C ALA A 18 0.96 3.70 16.51
N ALA A 19 0.97 4.52 15.46
CA ALA A 19 2.20 5.05 14.87
C ALA A 19 2.93 6.03 15.82
N LEU A 20 2.21 6.85 16.58
CA LEU A 20 2.80 7.73 17.59
C LEU A 20 3.41 6.94 18.74
N ALA A 21 2.73 5.90 19.23
CA ALA A 21 3.21 5.05 20.32
C ALA A 21 4.56 4.39 20.00
N LEU A 22 4.79 3.99 18.74
CA LEU A 22 6.06 3.41 18.28
C LEU A 22 7.26 4.38 18.42
N TYR A 23 7.00 5.68 18.39
CA TYR A 23 8.02 6.73 18.54
C TYR A 23 7.88 7.49 19.86
N GLY A 24 7.23 6.89 20.87
CA GLY A 24 7.07 7.50 22.18
C GLY A 24 6.23 8.80 22.18
N GLY A 25 5.33 8.95 21.21
CA GLY A 25 4.49 10.13 21.03
C GLY A 25 5.17 11.28 20.28
N ASP A 26 6.42 11.12 19.81
CA ASP A 26 7.09 12.16 19.02
C ASP A 26 6.54 12.21 17.59
N ALA A 27 5.60 13.12 17.36
CA ALA A 27 4.99 13.34 16.05
C ALA A 27 6.01 13.66 14.94
N ARG A 28 7.11 14.36 15.25
CA ARG A 28 8.12 14.72 14.25
C ARG A 28 8.91 13.47 13.83
N ALA A 29 9.28 12.63 14.79
CA ALA A 29 9.94 11.36 14.53
C ALA A 29 9.02 10.41 13.74
N THR A 30 7.75 10.31 14.12
CA THR A 30 6.75 9.49 13.41
C THR A 30 6.58 9.95 11.95
N ILE A 31 6.43 11.25 11.71
CA ILE A 31 6.29 11.79 10.33
C ILE A 31 7.57 11.54 9.53
N ALA A 32 8.75 11.76 10.11
CA ALA A 32 10.02 11.50 9.42
C ALA A 32 10.14 10.02 9.00
N ALA A 33 9.75 9.10 9.88
CA ALA A 33 9.73 7.68 9.57
C ALA A 33 8.71 7.31 8.49
N ALA A 34 7.50 7.86 8.56
CA ALA A 34 6.45 7.64 7.56
C ALA A 34 6.88 8.13 6.16
N LEU A 35 7.52 9.30 6.09
CA LEU A 35 8.07 9.81 4.83
C LEU A 35 9.19 8.91 4.29
N GLY A 36 10.07 8.40 5.17
CA GLY A 36 11.09 7.42 4.77
C GLY A 36 10.49 6.15 4.18
N MET A 37 9.46 5.60 4.84
CA MET A 37 8.74 4.41 4.38
C MET A 37 8.03 4.66 3.04
N LEU A 38 7.38 5.81 2.87
CA LEU A 38 6.73 6.17 1.62
C LEU A 38 7.71 6.20 0.44
N GLN A 39 8.90 6.79 0.65
CA GLN A 39 9.92 6.83 -0.39
C GLN A 39 10.45 5.43 -0.73
N PHE A 40 10.60 4.56 0.27
CA PHE A 40 10.95 3.15 0.05
C PHE A 40 9.91 2.42 -0.79
N VAL A 41 8.61 2.52 -0.43
CA VAL A 41 7.51 1.86 -1.17
C VAL A 41 7.43 2.35 -2.61
N ARG A 42 7.60 3.67 -2.85
CA ARG A 42 7.69 4.23 -4.20
C ARG A 42 8.85 3.64 -5.01
N GLY A 43 10.00 3.44 -4.36
CA GLY A 43 11.14 2.78 -4.98
C GLY A 43 10.83 1.32 -5.37
N GLN A 44 10.17 0.56 -4.49
CA GLN A 44 9.74 -0.81 -4.78
C GLN A 44 8.73 -0.87 -5.93
N LEU A 45 7.78 0.07 -5.98
CA LEU A 45 6.83 0.16 -7.08
C LEU A 45 7.55 0.39 -8.42
N ALA A 46 8.44 1.38 -8.49
CA ALA A 46 9.20 1.66 -9.71
C ALA A 46 10.06 0.47 -10.17
N LEU A 47 10.70 -0.23 -9.23
CA LEU A 47 11.45 -1.46 -9.54
C LEU A 47 10.53 -2.57 -10.07
N THR A 48 9.35 -2.72 -9.48
CA THR A 48 8.37 -3.73 -9.90
C THR A 48 7.83 -3.42 -11.29
N GLU A 49 7.48 -2.15 -11.56
CA GLU A 49 7.07 -1.69 -12.89
C GLU A 49 8.15 -1.94 -13.94
N ALA A 50 9.42 -1.64 -13.63
CA ALA A 50 10.53 -1.87 -14.54
C ALA A 50 10.84 -3.36 -14.76
N ALA A 51 10.69 -4.19 -13.72
CA ALA A 51 10.94 -5.63 -13.79
C ALA A 51 9.80 -6.40 -14.49
N MET A 52 8.57 -5.89 -14.42
CA MET A 52 7.42 -6.50 -15.09
C MET A 52 7.43 -6.15 -16.58
N CYS A 53 8.06 -7.00 -17.39
CA CYS A 53 7.89 -6.93 -18.85
C CYS A 53 6.41 -7.06 -19.23
N HIS A 54 5.98 -6.30 -20.25
CA HIS A 54 4.59 -6.27 -20.76
C HIS A 54 3.97 -7.66 -21.01
N GLY A 55 4.80 -8.68 -21.30
CA GLY A 55 4.38 -10.07 -21.52
C GLY A 55 4.23 -10.94 -20.27
N PHE A 56 4.84 -10.59 -19.13
CA PHE A 56 4.82 -11.42 -17.90
C PHE A 56 3.51 -11.26 -17.11
N THR A 57 2.88 -10.08 -17.19
CA THR A 57 1.65 -9.74 -16.46
C THR A 57 0.40 -9.68 -17.35
N ARG A 58 0.50 -10.11 -18.62
CA ARG A 58 -0.57 -9.99 -19.64
C ARG A 58 -1.19 -8.58 -19.70
N GLY A 59 -0.38 -7.53 -19.55
CA GLY A 59 -0.84 -6.14 -19.59
C GLY A 59 -1.33 -5.55 -18.26
N PHE A 60 -1.26 -6.28 -17.15
CA PHE A 60 -1.48 -5.68 -15.82
C PHE A 60 -0.34 -4.73 -15.48
N THR A 61 -0.70 -3.48 -15.18
CA THR A 61 0.20 -2.40 -14.75
C THR A 61 -0.21 -1.99 -13.35
N PRO A 62 0.67 -2.10 -12.34
CA PRO A 62 0.34 -1.65 -10.99
C PRO A 62 0.20 -0.13 -11.04
N VAL A 63 -0.92 0.38 -10.53
CA VAL A 63 -1.16 1.82 -10.42
C VAL A 63 -1.50 2.11 -8.96
N TYR A 64 -0.89 3.15 -8.42
CA TYR A 64 -1.12 3.57 -7.02
C TYR A 64 -2.56 4.07 -6.82
N GLU A 65 -3.11 4.75 -7.84
CA GLU A 65 -4.50 5.21 -7.86
C GLU A 65 -5.33 4.23 -8.69
N PRO A 66 -6.45 3.68 -8.19
CA PRO A 66 -7.38 2.95 -9.03
C PRO A 66 -7.92 3.91 -10.10
N ALA A 67 -7.76 3.55 -11.38
CA ALA A 67 -8.22 4.38 -12.49
C ALA A 67 -9.68 4.79 -12.26
N PRO A 68 -10.05 6.08 -12.45
CA PRO A 68 -11.42 6.51 -12.30
C PRO A 68 -12.30 5.68 -13.24
N HIS A 69 -13.44 5.23 -12.74
CA HIS A 69 -14.44 4.50 -13.53
C HIS A 69 -14.72 5.24 -14.84
N LEU A 70 -14.09 4.79 -15.93
CA LEU A 70 -14.45 5.24 -17.27
C LEU A 70 -15.62 4.35 -17.67
N GLU A 71 -16.83 4.90 -17.61
CA GLU A 71 -17.98 4.19 -18.18
C GLU A 71 -17.69 3.85 -19.65
N PRO A 72 -18.00 2.62 -20.09
CA PRO A 72 -17.73 2.22 -21.46
C PRO A 72 -18.54 3.09 -22.42
N ILE A 73 -17.84 3.76 -23.33
CA ILE A 73 -18.44 4.48 -24.45
C ILE A 73 -19.22 3.45 -25.27
N ARG A 74 -20.56 3.50 -25.18
CA ARG A 74 -21.43 2.69 -26.02
C ARG A 74 -21.37 3.25 -27.45
N SER A 75 -20.86 2.45 -28.38
CA SER A 75 -21.05 2.64 -29.84
C SER A 75 -22.32 1.96 -30.29
#